data_AF-A0AA38HFV9-F1
#
_entry.id   AF-A0AA38HFV9-F1
#
_cell.length_a   1.000
_cell.length_b   1.000
_cell.length_c   1.000
_cell.angle_alpha   90.00
_cell.angle_beta   90.00
_cell.angle_gamma   90.00
#
_symmetry.space_group_name_H-M   'P 1'
#
loop_
_entity.id
_entity.type
_entity.pdbx_description
1 polymer ?
#
loop_
_entity_poly.entity_id
_entity_poly.type
_entity_poly.pdbx_seq_one_letter_code
_entity_poly.pdbx_strand_id
1 'polypeptide(L)'
;MANIEPPGWNKALRLQDWHALNRYIVKECRAAPQGLRKAWGRGGSQGIKAVTVWDGAFENLYCRIYDLSIQGKLFPETESEVLLACEHIVAVKKVPHWDHVENIAALRTILKPDQAWNDYPEDALEDDREDDEDEP
;
A
#
# COMPACT_ATOMS: atom_id res chain seq x y z
N MET A 1 -10.32 -3.60 13.38
CA MET A 1 -10.78 -4.42 12.25
C MET A 1 -9.99 -5.73 12.26
N ALA A 2 -10.62 -6.87 12.00
CA ALA A 2 -9.92 -8.16 12.06
C ALA A 2 -8.85 -8.21 10.96
N ASN A 3 -7.60 -8.44 11.36
CA ASN A 3 -6.48 -8.63 10.45
C ASN A 3 -6.65 -10.00 9.78
N ILE A 4 -7.40 -10.05 8.67
CA ILE A 4 -7.68 -11.31 7.98
C ILE A 4 -6.39 -11.69 7.24
N GLU A 5 -5.64 -12.59 7.87
CA GLU A 5 -4.41 -13.12 7.31
C GLU A 5 -4.71 -13.91 6.02
N PRO A 6 -3.94 -13.67 4.95
CA PRO A 6 -4.16 -14.36 3.70
C PRO A 6 -3.89 -15.86 3.83
N PRO A 7 -4.70 -16.69 3.15
CA PRO A 7 -4.55 -18.13 3.21
C PRO A 7 -3.13 -18.57 2.83
N GLY A 8 -2.43 -19.20 3.77
CA GLY A 8 -1.12 -19.80 3.54
C GLY A 8 0.09 -18.90 3.81
N TRP A 9 -0.07 -17.61 4.14
CA TRP A 9 1.06 -16.72 4.45
C TRP A 9 1.88 -17.21 5.65
N ASN A 10 1.24 -17.43 6.80
CA ASN A 10 1.92 -17.93 8.00
C ASN A 10 2.49 -19.34 7.84
N LYS A 11 1.94 -20.14 6.93
CA LYS A 11 2.52 -21.44 6.58
C LYS A 11 3.80 -21.24 5.77
N ALA A 12 3.75 -20.41 4.72
CA ALA A 12 4.90 -20.09 3.89
C ALA A 12 6.02 -19.40 4.69
N LEU A 13 5.68 -18.49 5.60
CA LEU A 13 6.63 -17.82 6.48
C LEU A 13 7.33 -18.81 7.41
N ARG A 14 6.58 -19.70 8.07
CA ARG A 14 7.17 -20.77 8.92
C ARG A 14 8.06 -21.73 8.15
N LEU A 15 7.70 -22.02 6.89
CA LEU A 15 8.48 -22.88 6.01
C LEU A 15 9.61 -22.14 5.28
N GLN A 16 9.73 -20.83 5.47
CA GLN A 16 10.67 -19.97 4.74
C GLN A 16 10.54 -20.12 3.21
N ASP A 17 9.31 -20.32 2.73
CA ASP A 17 9.00 -20.39 1.30
C ASP A 17 8.91 -18.97 0.72
N TRP A 18 10.08 -18.35 0.51
CA TRP A 18 10.21 -16.99 -0.01
C TRP A 18 9.57 -16.82 -1.38
N HIS A 19 9.57 -17.87 -2.21
CA HIS A 19 8.92 -17.84 -3.51
C HIS A 19 7.39 -17.73 -3.36
N ALA A 20 6.77 -18.49 -2.45
CA ALA A 20 5.34 -18.38 -2.19
C ALA A 20 4.95 -17.00 -1.66
N LEU A 21 5.74 -16.42 -0.74
CA LEU A 21 5.49 -15.10 -0.18
C LEU A 21 5.61 -14.00 -1.26
N ASN A 22 6.64 -14.03 -2.09
CA ASN A 22 6.82 -13.10 -3.21
C ASN A 22 5.69 -13.22 -4.24
N ARG A 23 5.30 -14.45 -4.63
CA ARG A 23 4.15 -14.67 -5.53
C ARG A 23 2.84 -14.11 -4.97
N TYR A 24 2.65 -14.21 -3.65
CA TYR A 24 1.50 -13.63 -2.98
C TYR A 24 1.51 -12.10 -3.11
N ILE A 25 2.63 -11.45 -2.80
CA ILE A 25 2.77 -9.99 -2.92
C ILE A 25 2.48 -9.54 -4.36
N VAL A 26 3.10 -10.17 -5.36
CA VAL A 26 2.86 -9.82 -6.77
C VAL A 26 1.37 -9.90 -7.12
N LYS A 27 0.69 -10.95 -6.67
CA LYS A 27 -0.75 -11.10 -6.92
C LYS A 27 -1.57 -9.97 -6.30
N GLU A 28 -1.29 -9.61 -5.05
CA GLU A 28 -2.02 -8.56 -4.35
C GLU A 28 -1.71 -7.17 -4.94
N CYS A 29 -0.44 -6.88 -5.25
CA CYS A 29 -0.03 -5.65 -5.92
C CYS A 29 -0.74 -5.48 -7.26
N ARG A 30 -0.86 -6.53 -8.07
CA ARG A 30 -1.61 -6.49 -9.35
C ARG A 30 -3.11 -6.25 -9.17
N ALA A 31 -3.68 -6.70 -8.05
CA ALA A 31 -5.10 -6.52 -7.75
C ALA A 31 -5.41 -5.16 -7.11
N ALA A 32 -4.46 -4.58 -6.38
CA ALA A 32 -4.66 -3.40 -5.54
C ALA A 32 -5.24 -2.18 -6.30
N PRO A 33 -4.73 -1.76 -7.47
CA PRO A 33 -5.28 -0.61 -8.20
C PRO A 33 -6.73 -0.81 -8.61
N GLN A 34 -7.08 -2.03 -9.07
CA GLN A 34 -8.45 -2.35 -9.44
C GLN A 34 -9.36 -2.48 -8.20
N GLY A 35 -8.81 -2.94 -7.08
CA GLY A 35 -9.47 -2.95 -5.78
C GLY A 35 -9.88 -1.55 -5.34
N LEU A 36 -8.96 -0.58 -5.44
CA LEU A 36 -9.22 0.81 -5.08
C LEU A 36 -10.32 1.43 -5.96
N ARG A 37 -10.23 1.23 -7.28
CA ARG A 37 -11.27 1.71 -8.22
C ARG A 37 -12.66 1.16 -7.88
N LYS A 38 -12.73 -0.12 -7.52
CA LYS A 38 -13.98 -0.78 -7.13
C LYS A 38 -14.50 -0.27 -5.78
N ALA A 39 -13.61 -0.09 -4.82
CA ALA A 39 -13.94 0.45 -3.50
C ALA A 39 -14.53 1.85 -3.63
N TRP A 40 -13.90 2.72 -4.41
CA TRP A 40 -14.39 4.06 -4.64
C TRP A 40 -15.72 4.08 -5.42
N GLY A 41 -15.83 3.30 -6.49
CA GLY A 41 -17.05 3.18 -7.28
C GLY A 41 -17.49 4.52 -7.89
N ARG A 42 -18.59 5.08 -7.38
CA ARG A 42 -19.12 6.41 -7.77
C ARG A 42 -18.86 7.49 -6.72
N GLY A 43 -18.09 7.19 -5.68
CA GLY A 43 -17.81 8.09 -4.55
C GLY A 43 -18.94 8.18 -3.51
N GLY A 44 -18.92 9.26 -2.74
CA GLY A 44 -19.85 9.49 -1.63
C GLY A 44 -19.53 8.66 -0.38
N SER A 45 -20.40 8.72 0.63
CA SER A 45 -20.14 8.10 1.94
C SER A 45 -19.92 6.59 1.91
N GLN A 46 -20.51 5.88 0.94
CA GLN A 46 -20.28 4.45 0.73
C GLN A 46 -18.90 4.17 0.10
N GLY A 47 -18.50 5.00 -0.88
CA GLY A 47 -17.17 4.93 -1.48
C GLY A 47 -16.08 5.21 -0.45
N ILE A 48 -16.28 6.23 0.40
CA ILE A 48 -15.37 6.58 1.51
C ILE A 48 -15.16 5.38 2.43
N LYS A 49 -16.23 4.77 2.94
CA LYS A 49 -16.15 3.61 3.84
C LYS A 49 -15.44 2.41 3.19
N ALA A 50 -15.70 2.18 1.91
CA ALA A 50 -15.07 1.09 1.18
C ALA A 50 -13.58 1.34 0.93
N VAL A 51 -13.19 2.59 0.65
CA VAL A 51 -11.78 2.99 0.53
C VAL A 51 -11.06 2.80 1.86
N THR A 52 -11.63 3.21 2.99
CA THR A 52 -11.02 2.95 4.32
C THR A 52 -10.78 1.46 4.60
N VAL A 53 -11.70 0.59 4.17
CA VAL A 53 -11.50 -0.87 4.28
C VAL A 53 -10.37 -1.35 3.36
N TRP A 54 -10.30 -0.78 2.16
CA TRP A 54 -9.21 -1.07 1.22
C TRP A 54 -7.85 -0.57 1.75
N ASP A 55 -7.80 0.62 2.37
CA ASP A 55 -6.60 1.18 2.99
C ASP A 55 -6.06 0.26 4.07
N GLY A 56 -6.93 -0.24 4.97
CA GLY A 56 -6.53 -1.23 5.97
C GLY A 56 -6.00 -2.54 5.37
N ALA A 57 -6.49 -2.95 4.19
CA ALA A 57 -5.94 -4.11 3.48
C ALA A 57 -4.58 -3.79 2.82
N PHE A 58 -4.43 -2.58 2.29
CA PHE A 58 -3.20 -2.10 1.67
C PHE A 58 -2.08 -1.90 2.71
N GLU A 59 -2.38 -1.35 3.88
CA GLU A 59 -1.48 -1.26 5.03
C GLU A 59 -0.89 -2.63 5.39
N ASN A 60 -1.74 -3.67 5.46
CA ASN A 60 -1.29 -5.02 5.74
C ASN A 60 -0.39 -5.60 4.63
N LEU A 61 -0.61 -5.20 3.37
CA LEU A 61 0.27 -5.56 2.27
C LEU A 61 1.61 -4.81 2.38
N TYR A 62 1.57 -3.51 2.69
CA TYR A 62 2.73 -2.68 2.95
C TYR A 62 3.64 -3.30 4.03
N CYS A 63 3.12 -3.58 5.22
CA CYS A 63 3.90 -4.16 6.32
C CYS A 63 4.61 -5.46 5.90
N ARG A 64 3.94 -6.30 5.10
CA ARG A 64 4.53 -7.55 4.58
C ARG A 64 5.66 -7.32 3.58
N ILE A 65 5.51 -6.33 2.71
CA ILE A 65 6.56 -5.93 1.77
C ILE A 65 7.75 -5.37 2.54
N TYR A 66 7.48 -4.48 3.51
CA TYR A 66 8.48 -3.90 4.40
C TYR A 66 9.29 -4.98 5.10
N ASP A 67 8.62 -5.94 5.76
CA ASP A 67 9.25 -7.04 6.48
C ASP A 67 10.16 -7.89 5.58
N LEU A 68 9.75 -8.19 4.35
CA LEU A 68 10.59 -8.95 3.42
C LEU A 68 11.74 -8.13 2.86
N SER A 69 11.54 -6.82 2.66
CA SER A 69 12.59 -5.90 2.21
C SER A 69 13.71 -5.80 3.24
N ILE A 70 13.39 -5.55 4.52
CA ILE A 70 14.40 -5.45 5.59
C ILE A 70 15.15 -6.76 5.81
N GLN A 71 14.53 -7.90 5.52
CA GLN A 71 15.16 -9.23 5.62
C GLN A 71 15.99 -9.61 4.38
N GLY A 72 15.99 -8.79 3.33
CA GLY A 72 16.65 -9.09 2.06
C GLY A 72 16.03 -10.31 1.35
N LYS A 73 14.71 -10.50 1.48
CA LYS A 73 13.95 -11.63 0.91
C LYS A 73 12.95 -11.21 -0.17
N LEU A 74 12.87 -9.91 -0.45
CA LEU A 74 12.09 -9.38 -1.56
C LEU A 74 12.87 -9.60 -2.86
N PHE A 75 12.23 -10.19 -3.86
CA PHE A 75 12.87 -10.45 -5.15
C PHE A 75 12.80 -9.22 -6.06
N PRO A 76 13.79 -8.99 -6.93
CA PRO A 76 13.80 -7.82 -7.83
C PRO A 76 12.56 -7.70 -8.71
N GLU A 77 12.01 -8.83 -9.17
CA GLU A 77 10.76 -8.85 -9.94
C GLU A 77 9.57 -8.42 -9.08
N THR A 78 9.54 -8.82 -7.81
CA THR A 78 8.50 -8.40 -6.86
C THR A 78 8.60 -6.92 -6.57
N GLU A 79 9.82 -6.38 -6.35
CA GLU A 79 10.04 -4.93 -6.16
C GLU A 79 9.48 -4.13 -7.33
N SER A 80 9.75 -4.59 -8.56
CA SER A 80 9.25 -3.93 -9.79
C SER A 80 7.72 -3.90 -9.83
N GLU A 81 7.06 -5.00 -9.43
CA GLU A 81 5.60 -5.07 -9.37
C GLU A 81 5.01 -4.21 -8.23
N VAL A 82 5.70 -4.09 -7.09
CA VAL A 82 5.30 -3.20 -6.00
C VAL A 82 5.34 -1.74 -6.46
N LEU A 83 6.43 -1.32 -7.10
CA LEU A 83 6.59 0.05 -7.61
C LEU A 83 5.56 0.37 -8.70
N LEU A 84 5.30 -0.57 -9.59
CA LEU A 84 4.27 -0.42 -10.63
C LEU A 84 2.86 -0.31 -10.03
N ALA A 85 2.56 -1.10 -8.99
CA ALA A 85 1.29 -0.98 -8.28
C ALA A 85 1.13 0.39 -7.61
N CYS A 86 2.20 0.91 -6.98
CA CYS A 86 2.22 2.25 -6.39
C CYS A 86 1.88 3.33 -7.43
N GLU A 87 2.55 3.32 -8.59
CA GLU A 87 2.25 4.24 -9.70
C GLU A 87 0.80 4.14 -10.15
N HIS A 88 0.29 2.91 -10.33
CA HIS A 88 -1.09 2.70 -10.75
C HIS A 88 -2.14 3.12 -9.72
N ILE A 89 -1.83 3.04 -8.42
CA ILE A 89 -2.70 3.49 -7.33
C ILE A 89 -2.76 5.02 -7.32
N VAL A 90 -1.60 5.68 -7.37
CA VAL A 90 -1.51 7.15 -7.42
C VAL A 90 -2.22 7.71 -8.66
N ALA A 91 -2.15 7.00 -9.80
CA ALA A 91 -2.84 7.40 -11.02
C ALA A 91 -4.39 7.23 -10.97
N VAL A 92 -4.98 6.68 -9.90
CA VAL A 92 -6.43 6.51 -9.81
C VAL A 92 -7.12 7.84 -9.50
N LYS A 93 -7.56 8.52 -10.55
CA LYS A 93 -8.26 9.81 -10.44
C LYS A 93 -9.53 9.76 -9.58
N LYS A 94 -9.81 10.88 -8.91
CA LYS A 94 -11.04 11.17 -8.15
C LYS A 94 -11.22 10.34 -6.88
N VAL A 95 -10.22 9.55 -6.49
CA VAL A 95 -10.19 8.86 -5.20
C VAL A 95 -9.47 9.80 -4.23
N PRO A 96 -10.00 10.01 -3.03
CA PRO A 96 -9.26 10.69 -1.97
C PRO A 96 -7.99 9.92 -1.63
N HIS A 97 -6.87 10.62 -1.53
CA HIS A 97 -5.58 10.04 -1.21
C HIS A 97 -5.30 10.22 0.29
N TRP A 98 -5.54 9.16 1.06
CA TRP A 98 -5.40 9.14 2.53
C TRP A 98 -4.20 8.26 2.93
N ASP A 99 -4.38 7.39 3.94
CA ASP A 99 -3.38 6.50 4.54
C ASP A 99 -2.54 5.70 3.53
N HIS A 100 -3.10 5.34 2.37
CA HIS A 100 -2.35 4.58 1.37
C HIS A 100 -1.24 5.39 0.69
N VAL A 101 -1.31 6.73 0.64
CA VAL A 101 -0.25 7.52 0.01
C VAL A 101 0.99 7.61 0.89
N GLU A 102 0.85 7.74 2.20
CA GLU A 102 1.99 7.65 3.13
C GLU A 102 2.71 6.30 2.97
N ASN A 103 1.96 5.21 2.89
CA ASN A 103 2.49 3.87 2.64
C ASN A 103 3.21 3.74 1.29
N ILE A 104 2.66 4.34 0.23
CA ILE A 104 3.29 4.36 -1.09
C ILE A 104 4.60 5.15 -1.05
N ALA A 105 4.62 6.29 -0.37
CA ALA A 105 5.82 7.11 -0.18
C ALA A 105 6.91 6.35 0.56
N ALA A 106 6.56 5.64 1.64
CA ALA A 106 7.47 4.78 2.38
C ALA A 106 8.03 3.65 1.49
N LEU A 107 7.18 2.91 0.77
CA LEU A 107 7.61 1.82 -0.12
C LEU A 107 8.58 2.30 -1.20
N ARG A 108 8.24 3.40 -1.88
CA ARG A 108 9.08 3.98 -2.93
C ARG A 108 10.44 4.42 -2.40
N THR A 109 10.48 5.03 -1.22
CA THR A 109 11.73 5.43 -0.56
C THR A 109 12.59 4.23 -0.19
N ILE A 110 11.99 3.14 0.29
CA ILE A 110 12.72 1.93 0.70
C ILE A 110 13.28 1.18 -0.51
N LEU A 111 12.48 1.05 -1.58
CA LEU A 111 12.84 0.26 -2.75
C LEU A 111 13.71 1.03 -3.76
N LYS A 112 13.59 2.36 -3.81
CA LYS A 112 14.34 3.26 -4.70
C LYS A 112 14.69 4.57 -3.97
N PRO A 113 15.59 4.53 -2.97
CA PRO A 113 15.96 5.72 -2.19
C PRO A 113 16.61 6.83 -3.02
N ASP A 114 17.27 6.47 -4.13
CA ASP A 114 17.96 7.42 -5.01
C ASP A 114 17.05 8.05 -6.08
N GLN A 115 15.76 7.68 -6.11
CA GLN A 115 14.82 8.15 -7.10
C GLN A 115 13.89 9.22 -6.51
N ALA A 116 13.82 10.38 -7.17
CA ALA A 116 12.81 11.38 -6.89
C ALA A 116 11.46 10.99 -7.53
N TRP A 117 10.39 11.15 -6.78
CA TRP A 117 9.02 10.80 -7.18
C TRP A 117 8.15 12.07 -7.19
N ASN A 118 7.67 12.48 -8.36
CA ASN A 118 6.97 13.75 -8.57
C ASN A 118 5.51 13.58 -8.99
N ASP A 119 4.98 12.36 -8.86
CA ASP A 119 3.64 12.00 -9.30
C ASP A 119 2.62 11.95 -8.16
N TYR A 120 3.03 12.30 -6.93
CA TYR A 120 2.10 12.39 -5.80
C TYR A 120 1.01 13.44 -6.06
N PRO A 121 -0.23 13.17 -5.61
CA PRO A 121 -1.28 14.18 -5.59
C PRO A 121 -0.82 15.40 -4.77
N GLU A 122 -1.13 16.61 -5.24
CA GLU A 122 -0.73 17.86 -4.58
C GLU A 122 -1.19 17.93 -3.11
N ASP A 123 -2.32 17.27 -2.79
CA ASP A 123 -2.95 17.21 -1.46
C ASP A 123 -2.45 16.05 -0.57
N ALA A 124 -1.55 15.19 -1.06
CA ALA A 124 -1.18 13.97 -0.33
C ALA A 124 0.08 14.07 0.54
N LEU A 125 0.76 15.22 0.52
CA LEU A 125 1.93 15.52 1.35
C LEU A 125 1.77 16.83 2.15
N GLU A 126 0.62 17.51 2.00
CA GLU A 126 0.25 18.62 2.88
C GLU A 126 -0.17 18.01 4.22
N ASP A 127 0.75 18.08 5.19
CA ASP A 127 0.54 17.67 6.58
C ASP A 127 -0.43 18.68 7.24
N ASP A 128 -1.72 18.53 6.96
CA ASP A 128 -2.80 19.29 7.59
C ASP A 128 -3.06 18.82 9.04
N ARG A 129 -2.10 18.14 9.69
CA ARG A 129 -2.09 18.04 11.15
C ARG A 129 -1.68 19.40 11.67
N GLU A 130 -2.61 20.35 11.66
CA GLU A 130 -2.62 21.39 12.66
C GLU A 130 -2.59 20.65 14.02
N ASP A 131 -1.42 20.66 14.66
CA ASP A 131 -1.30 20.41 16.09
C ASP A 131 -2.30 21.37 16.76
N ASP A 132 -3.48 20.87 17.12
CA ASP A 132 -4.32 21.49 18.14
C ASP A 132 -3.51 21.43 19.45
N GLU A 133 -2.55 22.34 19.59
CA GLU A 133 -1.99 22.80 20.85
C GLU A 133 -3.13 23.48 21.65
N ASP A 134 -4.08 22.68 22.14
CA ASP A 134 -4.96 23.10 23.22
C ASP A 134 -4.23 22.93 24.56
N GLU A 135 -3.28 23.83 24.85
CA GLU A 135 -3.00 24.26 26.22
C GLU A 135 -3.80 25.54 26.49
N PRO A 136 -4.72 25.50 27.46
CA PRO A 136 -4.34 25.98 28.80
C PRO A 136 -4.86 25.16 29.99
#